data_AF-A0A965MD29-F1
#
_entry.id   AF-A0A965MD29-F1
#
_cell.length_a   1.000
_cell.length_b   1.000
_cell.length_c   1.000
_cell.angle_alpha   90.00
_cell.angle_beta   90.00
_cell.angle_gamma   90.00
#
_symmetry.space_group_name_H-M   'P 1'
#
loop_
_entity.id
_entity.type
_entity.pdbx_description
1 polymer ?
#
loop_
_entity_poly.entity_id
_entity_poly.type
_entity_poly.pdbx_seq_one_letter_code
_entity_poly.pdbx_strand_id
1 'polypeptide(L)'
;MDHVFACPLIQQKEKTMVDFVTVPGDLVKEQITLVLRAWGVSEAHSNITAEAMVTTDLAGIDSHGIGMLPIYHERRKTGIINVNPNIHIAVDLGAAARIDADRSFTMQR
;
A
#
# COMPACT_ATOMS: atom_id res chain seq x y z
N MET A 1 -24.05 -25.01 -46.45
CA MET A 1 -24.83 -24.33 -45.39
C MET A 1 -25.06 -25.43 -44.38
N ASP A 2 -24.17 -25.61 -43.41
CA ASP A 2 -24.12 -24.79 -42.20
C ASP A 2 -22.69 -24.57 -41.68
N HIS A 3 -22.37 -23.31 -41.41
CA HIS A 3 -21.15 -22.89 -40.73
C HIS A 3 -21.40 -22.89 -39.22
N VAL A 4 -20.64 -23.71 -38.48
CA VAL A 4 -20.35 -23.44 -37.06
C VAL A 4 -18.85 -23.61 -36.86
N PHE A 5 -18.16 -22.48 -36.81
CA PHE A 5 -16.77 -22.36 -36.38
C PHE A 5 -16.68 -22.75 -34.91
N ALA A 6 -16.18 -23.95 -34.62
CA ALA A 6 -15.67 -24.29 -33.31
C ALA A 6 -14.27 -23.67 -33.16
N CYS A 7 -14.18 -22.56 -32.43
CA CYS A 7 -12.93 -21.90 -32.07
C CYS A 7 -12.14 -22.80 -31.09
N PRO A 8 -10.94 -23.30 -31.44
CA PRO A 8 -10.22 -24.25 -30.61
C PRO A 8 -9.13 -23.55 -29.78
N LEU A 9 -9.45 -22.55 -28.96
CA LEU A 9 -8.46 -21.90 -28.07
C LEU A 9 -9.07 -21.35 -26.77
N ILE A 10 -9.85 -22.15 -26.05
CA ILE A 10 -10.02 -21.94 -24.60
C ILE A 10 -8.87 -22.71 -23.93
N GLN A 11 -7.66 -22.14 -24.00
CA GLN A 11 -6.57 -22.53 -23.12
C GLN A 11 -7.03 -22.29 -21.68
N GLN A 12 -7.25 -23.40 -20.98
CA GLN A 12 -7.31 -23.50 -19.53
C GLN A 12 -6.11 -22.72 -18.98
N LYS A 13 -6.35 -21.50 -18.45
CA LYS A 13 -5.32 -20.76 -17.73
C LYS A 13 -5.16 -21.45 -16.38
N GLU A 14 -4.20 -22.34 -16.33
CA GLU A 14 -3.73 -23.08 -15.17
C GLU A 14 -3.67 -22.16 -13.95
N LYS A 15 -4.52 -22.44 -12.97
CA LYS A 15 -4.58 -21.75 -11.68
C LYS A 15 -3.26 -22.09 -10.96
N THR A 16 -2.28 -21.21 -11.06
CA THR A 16 -0.99 -21.35 -10.36
C THR A 16 -1.28 -21.59 -8.88
N MET A 17 -0.82 -22.73 -8.38
CA MET A 17 -0.82 -23.07 -6.96
C MET A 17 0.03 -22.01 -6.25
N VAL A 18 -0.63 -21.14 -5.48
CA VAL A 18 0.05 -20.08 -4.73
C VAL A 18 0.54 -20.71 -3.43
N ASP A 19 1.85 -20.87 -3.29
CA ASP A 19 2.44 -21.29 -2.01
C ASP A 19 2.21 -20.16 -0.99
N PHE A 20 1.41 -20.43 0.03
CA PHE A 20 1.18 -19.49 1.12
C PHE A 20 2.26 -19.67 2.18
N VAL A 21 3.04 -18.62 2.41
CA VAL A 21 4.03 -18.58 3.49
C VAL A 21 3.41 -17.82 4.66
N THR A 22 3.32 -18.46 5.82
CA THR A 22 2.92 -17.76 7.06
C THR A 22 4.13 -17.07 7.66
N VAL A 23 4.04 -15.75 7.83
CA VAL A 23 5.09 -14.92 8.41
C VAL A 23 4.55 -14.25 9.68
N PRO A 24 5.34 -14.16 10.78
CA PRO A 24 4.93 -13.40 11.96
C PRO A 24 4.69 -11.92 11.64
N GLY A 25 3.56 -11.36 12.09
CA GLY A 25 3.20 -9.96 11.83
C GLY A 25 4.23 -8.96 12.35
N ASP A 26 4.88 -9.26 13.48
CA ASP A 26 5.94 -8.42 14.04
C ASP A 26 7.15 -8.32 13.11
N LEU A 27 7.54 -9.43 12.48
CA LEU A 27 8.65 -9.47 11.52
C LEU A 27 8.32 -8.64 10.26
N VAL A 28 7.07 -8.72 9.81
CA VAL A 28 6.58 -7.90 8.69
C VAL A 28 6.59 -6.42 9.06
N LYS A 29 6.15 -6.06 10.27
CA LYS A 29 6.18 -4.68 10.77
C LYS A 29 7.59 -4.12 10.80
N GLU A 30 8.56 -4.89 11.32
CA GLU A 30 9.97 -4.49 11.34
C GLU A 30 10.52 -4.29 9.93
N GLN A 31 10.23 -5.22 9.02
CA GLN A 31 10.70 -5.12 7.64
C GLN A 31 10.13 -3.89 6.91
N ILE A 32 8.83 -3.62 7.04
CA ILE A 32 8.20 -2.43 6.46
C ILE A 32 8.82 -1.16 7.06
N THR A 33 9.02 -1.13 8.38
CA THR A 33 9.63 0.02 9.07
C THR A 33 11.04 0.31 8.54
N LEU A 34 11.87 -0.73 8.37
CA LEU A 34 13.22 -0.59 7.81
C LEU A 34 13.20 -0.05 6.38
N VAL A 35 12.29 -0.53 5.54
CA VAL A 35 12.13 -0.04 4.17
C VAL A 35 11.72 1.44 4.13
N LEU A 36 10.75 1.84 4.96
CA LEU A 36 10.29 3.24 5.05
C LEU A 36 11.39 4.17 5.56
N ARG A 37 12.16 3.73 6.57
CA ARG A 37 13.32 4.47 7.07
C ARG A 37 14.40 4.63 6.00
N ALA A 38 14.69 3.57 5.24
CA ALA A 38 15.62 3.64 4.11
C ALA A 38 15.15 4.63 3.02
N TRP A 39 13.85 4.90 2.94
CA TRP A 39 13.28 5.89 2.04
C TRP A 39 13.36 7.34 2.55
N GLY A 40 13.79 7.54 3.80
CA GLY A 40 13.93 8.85 4.44
C GLY A 40 12.70 9.28 5.24
N VAL A 41 11.76 8.38 5.50
CA VAL A 41 10.60 8.64 6.35
C VAL A 41 11.04 8.69 7.82
N SER A 42 10.47 9.60 8.61
CA SER A 42 10.76 9.69 10.04
C SER A 42 10.40 8.39 10.78
N GLU A 43 11.07 8.11 11.89
CA GLU A 43 10.81 6.89 12.68
C GLU A 43 9.35 6.81 13.15
N ALA A 44 8.80 7.93 13.64
CA ALA A 44 7.41 8.00 14.07
C ALA A 44 6.42 7.68 12.93
N HIS A 45 6.61 8.28 11.75
CA HIS A 45 5.75 8.00 10.59
C HIS A 45 5.93 6.59 10.05
N SER A 46 7.16 6.06 10.07
CA SER A 46 7.45 4.70 9.63
C SER A 46 6.71 3.68 10.51
N ASN A 47 6.75 3.87 11.83
CA ASN A 47 6.07 2.98 12.78
C ASN A 47 4.55 2.99 12.61
N ILE A 48 3.94 4.18 12.51
CA ILE A 48 2.48 4.34 12.30
C ILE A 48 2.05 3.66 10.99
N THR A 49 2.81 3.88 9.92
CA THR A 49 2.51 3.30 8.60
C THR A 49 2.63 1.79 8.62
N ALA A 50 3.72 1.26 9.18
CA ALA A 50 3.95 -0.19 9.26
C ALA A 50 2.85 -0.88 10.09
N GLU A 51 2.43 -0.25 11.19
CA GLU A 51 1.35 -0.75 12.03
C GLU A 51 0.00 -0.78 11.28
N ALA A 52 -0.33 0.29 10.56
CA ALA A 52 -1.55 0.33 9.75
C ALA A 52 -1.55 -0.74 8.65
N MET A 53 -0.42 -0.92 7.95
CA MET A 53 -0.28 -1.93 6.90
C MET A 53 -0.42 -3.36 7.45
N VAL A 54 0.26 -3.68 8.56
CA VAL A 54 0.18 -5.02 9.19
C VAL A 54 -1.21 -5.28 9.76
N THR A 55 -1.84 -4.28 10.40
CA THR A 55 -3.20 -4.43 10.93
C THR A 55 -4.21 -4.71 9.82
N THR A 56 -4.05 -4.07 8.66
CA THR A 56 -4.92 -4.26 7.49
C THR A 56 -4.72 -5.64 6.86
N ASP A 57 -3.48 -6.13 6.82
CA ASP A 57 -3.11 -7.47 6.35
C ASP A 57 -3.71 -8.54 7.28
N LEU A 58 -3.55 -8.38 8.60
CA LEU A 58 -4.13 -9.27 9.61
C LEU A 58 -5.66 -9.26 9.63
N ALA A 59 -6.30 -8.18 9.17
CA ALA A 59 -7.74 -8.08 9.00
C ALA A 59 -8.26 -8.80 7.73
N GLY A 60 -7.37 -9.40 6.94
CA GLY A 60 -7.71 -10.11 5.70
C GLY A 60 -8.00 -9.19 4.52
N ILE A 61 -7.53 -7.94 4.56
CA ILE A 61 -7.63 -6.98 3.45
C ILE A 61 -6.27 -6.91 2.73
N ASP A 62 -5.87 -8.02 2.12
CA ASP A 62 -4.55 -8.20 1.49
C ASP A 62 -4.27 -7.15 0.41
N SER A 63 -5.31 -6.63 -0.24
CA SER A 63 -5.21 -5.57 -1.25
C SER A 63 -4.67 -4.24 -0.73
N HIS A 64 -4.72 -4.00 0.59
CA HIS A 64 -4.28 -2.76 1.23
C HIS A 64 -3.22 -3.00 2.32
N GLY A 65 -2.76 -4.24 2.49
CA GLY A 65 -1.72 -4.64 3.43
C GLY A 65 -0.30 -4.46 2.87
N ILE A 66 0.56 -5.46 3.06
CA ILE A 66 1.97 -5.41 2.60
C ILE A 66 2.09 -5.29 1.08
N GLY A 67 1.10 -5.77 0.33
CA GLY A 67 1.06 -5.72 -1.13
C GLY A 67 1.10 -4.31 -1.74
N MET A 68 0.85 -3.26 -0.95
CA MET A 68 0.93 -1.87 -1.38
C MET A 68 2.35 -1.30 -1.40
N LEU A 69 3.32 -1.96 -0.75
CA LEU A 69 4.71 -1.48 -0.63
C LEU A 69 5.39 -1.22 -2.00
N PRO A 70 5.26 -2.10 -3.02
CA PRO A 70 5.81 -1.85 -4.35
C PRO A 70 5.19 -0.62 -5.04
N ILE A 71 3.89 -0.39 -4.85
CA ILE A 71 3.20 0.78 -5.42
C ILE A 71 3.73 2.06 -4.76
N TYR A 72 3.93 2.04 -3.44
CA TYR A 72 4.53 3.17 -2.72
C TYR A 72 5.96 3.45 -3.15
N HIS A 73 6.73 2.41 -3.47
CA HIS A 73 8.06 2.57 -4.03
C HIS A 73 8.03 3.34 -5.37
N GLU A 74 7.16 2.96 -6.29
CA GLU A 74 7.03 3.64 -7.59
C GLU A 74 6.49 5.07 -7.44
N ARG A 75 5.50 5.28 -6.56
CA ARG A 75 4.94 6.62 -6.27
C ARG A 75 5.97 7.55 -5.60
N ARG A 76 6.87 7.00 -4.78
CA ARG A 76 8.02 7.73 -4.25
C ARG A 76 8.98 8.10 -5.37
N LYS A 77 9.35 7.16 -6.25
CA LYS A 77 10.30 7.42 -7.35
C LYS A 77 9.79 8.47 -8.34
N THR A 78 8.49 8.50 -8.57
CA THR A 78 7.83 9.51 -9.42
C THR A 78 7.61 10.85 -8.72
N GLY A 79 7.99 10.98 -7.44
CA GLY A 79 7.87 12.22 -6.67
C GLY A 79 6.43 12.58 -6.28
N ILE A 80 5.49 11.63 -6.42
CA ILE A 80 4.08 11.81 -6.05
C ILE A 80 3.94 11.86 -4.53
N ILE A 81 4.70 11.02 -3.81
CA ILE A 81 4.69 10.96 -2.34
C ILE A 81 5.81 11.83 -1.76
N ASN A 82 5.47 12.68 -0.80
CA ASN A 82 6.44 13.36 0.04
C ASN A 82 6.75 12.48 1.27
N VAL A 83 8.01 12.05 1.38
CA VAL A 83 8.53 11.26 2.51
C VAL A 83 8.76 12.09 3.77
N ASN A 84 8.84 13.42 3.64
CA ASN A 84 8.95 14.37 4.74
C ASN A 84 7.90 15.48 4.60
N PRO A 85 6.61 15.15 4.81
CA PRO A 85 5.50 16.08 4.62
C PRO A 85 5.45 17.14 5.72
N ASN A 86 5.20 18.40 5.36
CA ASN A 86 4.91 19.47 6.31
C ASN A 86 3.40 19.58 6.57
N ILE A 87 2.88 18.68 7.40
CA ILE A 87 1.44 18.62 7.72
C ILE A 87 1.06 19.80 8.60
N HIS A 88 0.07 20.59 8.17
CA HIS A 88 -0.41 21.75 8.90
C HIS A 88 -1.91 21.98 8.75
N ILE A 89 -2.50 22.68 9.72
CA ILE A 89 -3.90 23.11 9.63
C ILE A 89 -3.95 24.32 8.71
N ALA A 90 -4.57 24.16 7.54
CA ALA A 90 -4.69 25.23 6.56
C ALA A 90 -5.86 26.17 6.90
N VAL A 91 -6.93 25.64 7.50
CA VAL A 91 -8.09 26.42 7.95
C VAL A 91 -8.67 25.78 9.21
N ASP A 92 -8.99 26.59 10.22
CA ASP A 92 -9.71 26.19 11.42
C ASP A 92 -11.01 27.02 11.54
N LEU A 93 -12.16 26.34 11.58
CA LEU A 93 -13.50 26.91 11.72
C LEU A 93 -14.14 26.49 13.06
N GLY A 94 -13.35 26.00 14.01
CA GLY A 94 -13.78 25.51 15.32
C GLY A 94 -14.45 24.13 15.25
N ALA A 95 -15.62 24.06 14.62
CA ALA A 95 -16.34 22.78 14.42
C ALA A 95 -15.81 21.96 13.23
N ALA A 96 -14.99 22.55 12.37
CA ALA A 96 -14.36 21.88 11.22
C ALA A 96 -12.96 22.44 10.98
N ALA A 97 -12.03 21.58 10.56
CA ALA A 97 -10.69 21.99 10.17
C ALA A 97 -10.32 21.36 8.82
N ARG A 98 -9.58 22.12 8.01
CA ARG A 98 -8.95 21.63 6.78
C ARG A 98 -7.46 21.43 7.03
N ILE A 99 -7.02 20.20 6.90
CA ILE A 99 -5.62 19.81 7.08
C ILE A 99 -4.98 19.66 5.70
N ASP A 100 -3.85 20.33 5.47
CA ASP A 100 -2.99 20.04 4.33
C ASP A 100 -1.99 18.97 4.75
N ALA A 101 -2.06 17.81 4.09
CA ALA A 101 -1.23 16.67 4.39
C ALA A 101 0.05 16.61 3.53
N ASP A 102 0.32 17.61 2.68
CA ASP A 102 1.53 17.77 1.87
C ASP A 102 1.98 16.47 1.16
N ARG A 103 1.01 15.76 0.55
CA ARG A 103 1.24 14.47 -0.16
C ARG A 103 1.95 13.42 0.72
N SER A 104 1.66 13.43 2.01
CA SER A 104 2.16 12.46 2.98
C SER A 104 1.76 11.03 2.62
N PHE A 105 2.52 10.08 3.18
CA PHE A 105 2.32 8.66 2.97
C PHE A 105 0.92 8.17 3.39
N THR A 106 0.34 8.75 4.44
CA THR A 106 -0.87 8.27 5.13
C THR A 106 -2.19 8.68 4.48
N MET A 107 -2.21 9.71 3.61
CA MET A 107 -3.43 10.22 2.96
C MET A 107 -3.27 10.21 1.44
N GLN A 108 -3.41 9.03 0.83
CA GLN A 108 -3.45 8.87 -0.64
C GLN A 108 -4.88 8.57 -1.07
N ARG A 109 -5.69 9.61 -1.26
CA ARG A 109 -6.99 9.53 -1.96
C ARG A 109 -7.07 10.57 -3.05
#